data_AF-A0A2U8TRQ5-F1
#
_entry.id   AF-A0A2U8TRQ5-F1
#
_cell.length_a   1.000
_cell.length_b   1.000
_cell.length_c   1.000
_cell.angle_alpha   90.00
_cell.angle_beta   90.00
_cell.angle_gamma   90.00
#
_symmetry.space_group_name_H-M   'P 1'
#
loop_
_entity.id
_entity.type
_entity.pdbx_description
1 polymer ?
#
loop_
_entity_poly.entity_id
_entity_poly.type
_entity_poly.pdbx_seq_one_letter_code
_entity_poly.pdbx_strand_id
1 'polypeptide(L)'
;MNLLLEFPVTDEILTSYALAIGTDLPGYRNHIYRVLNFYRAISGIEGLPSEAVQIAGAFHDLGIWTDQTIDYLEPSVRLATDYLAKRQLSHLSGEVTALILEHHKVRPYAADHALSVEPFRRADVIDVSLGLLTFGLPRAYIKSVKLALPNHGFHGMLLRQTARQFLRSPLKPLPMFRW
;
A
#
# COMPACT_ATOMS: atom_id res chain seq x y z
N MET A 1 7.18 -20.04 1.94
CA MET A 1 6.20 -19.37 1.07
C MET A 1 6.89 -18.90 -0.19
N ASN A 2 6.29 -19.19 -1.34
CA ASN A 2 6.83 -18.75 -2.63
C ASN A 2 6.50 -17.28 -2.89
N LEU A 3 7.49 -16.56 -3.44
CA LEU A 3 7.34 -15.17 -3.88
C LEU A 3 6.45 -15.10 -5.12
N LEU A 4 5.48 -14.19 -5.13
CA LEU A 4 4.74 -13.83 -6.34
C LEU A 4 5.30 -12.55 -6.96
N LEU A 5 5.44 -12.59 -8.28
CA LEU A 5 6.00 -11.50 -9.12
C LEU A 5 4.98 -10.94 -10.11
N GLU A 6 3.72 -11.34 -9.98
CA GLU A 6 2.62 -10.90 -10.82
C GLU A 6 1.37 -10.76 -9.95
N PHE A 7 0.70 -9.62 -10.08
CA PHE A 7 -0.57 -9.34 -9.42
C PHE A 7 -1.47 -8.67 -10.47
N PRO A 8 -2.17 -9.46 -11.31
CA PRO A 8 -2.77 -8.95 -12.55
C PRO A 8 -3.71 -7.75 -12.35
N VAL A 9 -4.52 -7.77 -11.29
CA VAL A 9 -5.43 -6.67 -10.95
C VAL A 9 -4.65 -5.41 -10.58
N THR A 10 -3.60 -5.56 -9.78
CA THR A 10 -2.71 -4.46 -9.41
C THR A 10 -2.00 -3.90 -10.64
N ASP A 11 -1.48 -4.75 -11.53
CA ASP A 11 -0.76 -4.33 -12.73
C ASP A 11 -1.66 -3.59 -13.72
N GLU A 12 -2.90 -4.05 -13.91
CA GLU A 12 -3.89 -3.35 -14.74
C GLU A 12 -4.15 -1.93 -14.24
N ILE A 13 -4.35 -1.78 -12.93
CA ILE A 13 -4.57 -0.48 -12.30
C ILE A 13 -3.33 0.40 -12.48
N LEU A 14 -2.14 -0.10 -12.11
CA LEU A 14 -0.90 0.69 -12.22
C LEU A 14 -0.60 1.11 -13.67
N THR A 15 -0.93 0.26 -14.66
CA THR A 15 -0.82 0.61 -16.08
C THR A 15 -1.68 1.81 -16.42
N SER A 16 -2.91 1.86 -15.91
CA SER A 16 -3.86 2.96 -16.14
C SER A 16 -3.39 4.29 -15.53
N TYR A 17 -2.54 4.25 -14.50
CA TYR A 17 -2.00 5.43 -13.81
C TYR A 17 -0.52 5.68 -14.07
N ALA A 18 0.10 4.95 -15.01
CA ALA A 18 1.53 5.01 -15.27
C ALA A 18 2.02 6.43 -15.59
N LEU A 19 1.22 7.22 -16.33
CA LEU A 19 1.54 8.62 -16.64
C LEU A 19 1.51 9.53 -15.41
N ALA A 20 0.57 9.30 -14.48
CA ALA A 20 0.46 10.10 -13.26
C ALA A 20 1.61 9.79 -12.29
N ILE A 21 1.96 8.51 -12.14
CA ILE A 21 3.04 8.06 -11.25
C ILE A 21 4.42 8.42 -11.84
N GLY A 22 4.57 8.35 -13.16
CA GLY A 22 5.77 8.76 -13.87
C GLY A 22 7.01 7.94 -13.48
N THR A 23 8.11 8.62 -13.18
CA THR A 23 9.41 7.98 -12.92
C THR A 23 9.43 7.11 -11.67
N ASP A 24 8.48 7.32 -10.75
CA ASP A 24 8.40 6.56 -9.50
C ASP A 24 7.69 5.21 -9.67
N LEU A 25 7.12 4.92 -10.85
CA LEU A 25 6.32 3.71 -11.11
C LEU A 25 7.04 2.40 -10.75
N PRO A 26 8.33 2.19 -11.11
CA PRO A 26 9.04 0.98 -10.71
C PRO A 26 9.19 0.84 -9.19
N GLY A 27 9.36 1.97 -8.49
CA GLY A 27 9.47 2.01 -7.03
C GLY A 27 8.13 1.71 -6.34
N TYR A 28 7.06 2.35 -6.81
CA TYR A 28 5.72 2.15 -6.26
C TYR A 28 5.20 0.73 -6.51
N ARG A 29 5.34 0.22 -7.74
CA ARG A 29 4.98 -1.18 -8.05
C ARG A 29 5.71 -2.17 -7.14
N ASN A 30 7.03 -2.00 -6.99
CA ASN A 30 7.80 -2.90 -6.15
C ASN A 30 7.42 -2.78 -4.67
N HIS A 31 7.08 -1.58 -4.18
CA HIS A 31 6.52 -1.42 -2.84
C HIS A 31 5.22 -2.21 -2.66
N ILE A 32 4.23 -2.01 -3.54
CA ILE A 32 2.95 -2.75 -3.48
C ILE A 32 3.21 -4.26 -3.48
N TYR A 33 4.11 -4.74 -4.32
CA TYR A 33 4.43 -6.16 -4.41
C TYR A 33 5.08 -6.71 -3.14
N ARG A 34 5.94 -5.93 -2.49
CA ARG A 34 6.51 -6.32 -1.19
C ARG A 34 5.41 -6.41 -0.14
N VAL A 35 4.53 -5.40 -0.08
CA VAL A 35 3.34 -5.39 0.80
C VAL A 35 2.45 -6.61 0.55
N LEU A 36 2.08 -6.91 -0.70
CA LEU A 36 1.23 -8.05 -1.02
C LEU A 36 1.91 -9.41 -0.69
N ASN A 37 3.22 -9.54 -0.88
CA ASN A 37 3.95 -10.75 -0.46
C ASN A 37 4.08 -10.89 1.06
N PHE A 38 4.20 -9.79 1.80
CA PHE A 38 4.16 -9.81 3.27
C PHE A 38 2.76 -10.10 3.80
N TYR A 39 1.73 -9.51 3.20
CA TYR A 39 0.33 -9.78 3.50
C TYR A 39 0.03 -11.28 3.36
N ARG A 40 0.40 -11.88 2.22
CA ARG A 40 0.24 -13.33 1.99
C ARG A 40 0.90 -14.16 3.09
N ALA A 41 2.13 -13.82 3.46
CA ALA A 41 2.87 -14.56 4.47
C ALA A 41 2.29 -14.41 5.88
N ILE A 42 1.78 -13.23 6.23
CA ILE A 42 1.09 -12.99 7.51
C ILE A 42 -0.24 -13.76 7.55
N SER A 43 -0.98 -13.77 6.44
CA SER A 43 -2.31 -14.38 6.34
C SER A 43 -2.29 -15.88 5.99
N GLY A 44 -1.10 -16.46 5.73
CA GLY A 44 -0.96 -17.87 5.35
C GLY A 44 -1.54 -18.22 3.97
N ILE A 45 -1.57 -17.28 3.02
CA ILE A 45 -2.22 -17.43 1.70
C ILE A 45 -1.19 -17.80 0.62
N GLU A 46 -1.17 -19.04 0.15
CA GLU A 46 -0.24 -19.48 -0.90
C GLU A 46 -0.52 -18.88 -2.29
N GLY A 47 -1.76 -18.44 -2.57
CA GLY A 47 -2.17 -17.86 -3.85
C GLY A 47 -2.16 -16.33 -3.90
N LEU A 48 -2.86 -15.77 -4.88
CA LEU A 48 -3.13 -14.33 -4.94
C LEU A 48 -4.04 -13.91 -3.75
N PRO A 49 -3.84 -12.71 -3.18
CA PRO A 49 -4.81 -12.10 -2.27
C PRO A 49 -6.18 -11.89 -2.94
N SER A 50 -7.21 -11.62 -2.13
CA SER A 50 -8.53 -11.25 -2.66
C SER A 50 -8.45 -10.06 -3.61
N GLU A 51 -9.44 -9.93 -4.48
CA GLU A 51 -9.53 -8.80 -5.41
C GLU A 51 -9.51 -7.46 -4.68
N ALA A 52 -10.25 -7.34 -3.57
CA ALA A 52 -10.24 -6.14 -2.72
C ALA A 52 -8.84 -5.76 -2.23
N VAL A 53 -8.02 -6.72 -1.79
CA VAL A 53 -6.66 -6.46 -1.31
C VAL A 53 -5.72 -6.06 -2.45
N GLN A 54 -5.86 -6.66 -3.64
CA GLN A 54 -5.07 -6.26 -4.81
C GLN A 54 -5.43 -4.86 -5.30
N ILE A 55 -6.73 -4.52 -5.30
CA ILE A 55 -7.24 -3.18 -5.63
C ILE A 55 -6.73 -2.16 -4.61
N ALA A 56 -6.93 -2.41 -3.31
CA ALA A 56 -6.44 -1.52 -2.26
C ALA A 56 -4.92 -1.35 -2.33
N GLY A 57 -4.17 -2.43 -2.57
CA GLY A 57 -2.74 -2.39 -2.82
C GLY A 57 -2.35 -1.42 -3.93
N ALA A 58 -3.06 -1.42 -5.07
CA ALA A 58 -2.76 -0.50 -6.16
C ALA A 58 -3.08 0.97 -5.83
N PHE A 59 -4.13 1.21 -5.04
CA PHE A 59 -4.64 2.56 -4.77
C PHE A 59 -4.09 3.21 -3.50
N HIS A 60 -3.62 2.47 -2.50
CA HIS A 60 -3.43 3.00 -1.14
C HIS A 60 -2.59 4.29 -1.07
N ASP A 61 -1.48 4.36 -1.82
CA ASP A 61 -0.61 5.53 -1.89
C ASP A 61 -0.77 6.35 -3.19
N LEU A 62 -1.68 5.96 -4.08
CA LEU A 62 -1.78 6.52 -5.43
C LEU A 62 -2.07 8.03 -5.43
N GLY A 63 -2.81 8.50 -4.41
CA GLY A 63 -3.09 9.92 -4.19
C GLY A 63 -1.85 10.80 -4.03
N ILE A 64 -0.68 10.23 -3.70
CA ILE A 64 0.59 10.96 -3.65
C ILE A 64 0.90 11.62 -4.99
N TRP A 65 0.63 10.92 -6.09
CA TRP A 65 0.96 11.38 -7.45
C TRP A 65 -0.19 12.13 -8.11
N THR A 66 -1.42 11.61 -8.00
CA THR A 66 -2.59 12.23 -8.69
C THR A 66 -2.95 13.58 -8.11
N ASP A 67 -2.83 13.74 -6.78
CA ASP A 67 -3.21 14.96 -6.07
C ASP A 67 -1.97 15.71 -5.53
N GLN A 68 -0.76 15.20 -5.81
CA GLN A 68 0.52 15.83 -5.46
C GLN A 68 0.65 16.20 -3.97
N THR A 69 0.11 15.36 -3.08
CA THR A 69 -0.02 15.61 -1.65
C THR A 69 0.41 14.41 -0.82
N ILE A 70 0.91 14.64 0.40
CA ILE A 70 1.14 13.55 1.37
C ILE A 70 -0.11 13.30 2.26
N ASP A 71 -1.15 14.15 2.16
CA ASP A 71 -2.48 13.92 2.76
C ASP A 71 -3.36 13.14 1.75
N TYR A 72 -2.86 11.98 1.35
CA TYR A 72 -3.34 11.28 0.14
C TYR A 72 -4.43 10.24 0.40
N LEU A 73 -4.76 9.91 1.65
CA LEU A 73 -5.70 8.83 1.97
C LEU A 73 -7.07 9.03 1.30
N GLU A 74 -7.67 10.21 1.47
CA GLU A 74 -8.96 10.52 0.84
C GLU A 74 -8.87 10.55 -0.70
N PRO A 75 -7.87 11.19 -1.32
CA PRO A 75 -7.60 11.02 -2.75
C PRO A 75 -7.54 9.57 -3.23
N SER A 76 -6.76 8.72 -2.55
CA SER A 76 -6.62 7.30 -2.86
C SER A 76 -7.95 6.56 -2.75
N VAL A 77 -8.74 6.81 -1.71
CA VAL A 77 -10.09 6.23 -1.55
C VAL A 77 -11.00 6.64 -2.69
N ARG A 78 -11.06 7.93 -3.06
CA ARG A 78 -11.90 8.41 -4.17
C ARG A 78 -11.58 7.68 -5.48
N LEU A 79 -10.29 7.55 -5.81
CA LEU A 79 -9.85 6.83 -7.01
C LEU A 79 -10.26 5.35 -6.98
N ALA A 80 -10.10 4.69 -5.83
CA ALA A 80 -10.51 3.31 -5.64
C ALA A 80 -12.03 3.13 -5.78
N THR A 81 -12.83 3.99 -5.15
CA THR A 81 -14.29 3.90 -5.21
C THR A 81 -14.82 4.18 -6.62
N ASP A 82 -14.22 5.12 -7.35
CA ASP A 82 -14.56 5.39 -8.75
C ASP A 82 -14.22 4.20 -9.65
N TYR A 83 -13.07 3.57 -9.43
CA TYR A 83 -12.67 2.35 -10.13
C TYR A 83 -13.67 1.21 -9.88
N LEU A 84 -14.02 0.96 -8.61
CA LEU A 84 -14.98 -0.06 -8.22
C LEU A 84 -16.36 0.18 -8.86
N ALA A 85 -16.86 1.42 -8.83
CA ALA A 85 -18.15 1.77 -9.43
C ALA A 85 -18.16 1.50 -10.94
N LYS A 86 -17.10 1.91 -11.67
CA LYS A 86 -16.95 1.68 -13.12
C LYS A 86 -16.88 0.20 -13.48
N ARG A 87 -16.38 -0.64 -12.57
CA ARG A 87 -16.27 -2.10 -12.74
C ARG A 87 -17.45 -2.88 -12.15
N GLN A 88 -18.47 -2.19 -11.61
CA GLN A 88 -19.62 -2.82 -10.93
C GLN A 88 -19.22 -3.67 -9.70
N LEU A 89 -18.12 -3.28 -9.04
CA LEU A 89 -17.55 -3.94 -7.86
C LEU A 89 -17.81 -3.14 -6.55
N SER A 90 -18.84 -2.28 -6.53
CA SER A 90 -19.13 -1.42 -5.37
C SER A 90 -19.37 -2.18 -4.06
N HIS A 91 -19.71 -3.47 -4.12
CA HIS A 91 -19.83 -4.33 -2.94
C HIS A 91 -18.51 -4.51 -2.17
N LEU A 92 -17.35 -4.27 -2.81
CA LEU A 92 -16.02 -4.29 -2.18
C LEU A 92 -15.61 -2.95 -1.55
N SER A 93 -16.41 -1.88 -1.74
CA SER A 93 -16.04 -0.52 -1.37
C SER A 93 -15.69 -0.36 0.11
N GLY A 94 -16.45 -1.01 1.00
CA GLY A 94 -16.20 -0.97 2.44
C GLY A 94 -14.82 -1.52 2.80
N GLU A 95 -14.48 -2.71 2.29
CA GLU A 95 -13.18 -3.36 2.54
C GLU A 95 -12.01 -2.57 1.94
N VAL A 96 -12.12 -2.16 0.67
CA VAL A 96 -11.07 -1.38 -0.02
C VAL A 96 -10.82 -0.06 0.70
N THR A 97 -11.89 0.64 1.10
CA THR A 97 -11.78 1.89 1.84
C THR A 97 -11.09 1.68 3.19
N ALA A 98 -11.47 0.63 3.95
CA ALA A 98 -10.83 0.34 5.23
C ALA A 98 -9.34 -0.01 5.09
N LEU A 99 -8.98 -0.80 4.08
CA LEU A 99 -7.58 -1.12 3.75
C LEU A 99 -6.76 0.14 3.47
N ILE A 100 -7.31 1.07 2.68
CA ILE A 100 -6.63 2.32 2.33
C ILE A 100 -6.60 3.29 3.51
N LEU A 101 -7.69 3.47 4.27
CA LEU A 101 -7.70 4.48 5.34
C LEU A 101 -6.83 4.08 6.54
N GLU A 102 -6.72 2.78 6.83
CA GLU A 102 -6.16 2.29 8.10
C GLU A 102 -4.77 1.65 7.96
N HIS A 103 -4.15 1.61 6.77
CA HIS A 103 -2.83 0.98 6.59
C HIS A 103 -1.69 1.66 7.37
N HIS A 104 -1.81 2.95 7.68
CA HIS A 104 -0.91 3.68 8.59
C HIS A 104 -1.38 3.77 10.03
N LYS A 105 -2.42 3.00 10.42
CA LYS A 105 -2.91 3.03 11.80
C LYS A 105 -1.80 2.58 12.76
N VAL A 106 -1.55 3.39 13.79
CA VAL A 106 -0.49 3.13 14.77
C VAL A 106 -0.82 1.92 15.65
N ARG A 107 -2.09 1.82 16.05
CA ARG A 107 -2.61 0.72 16.90
C ARG A 107 -3.14 -0.43 16.05
N PRO A 108 -3.22 -1.65 16.61
CA PRO A 108 -3.89 -2.76 15.94
C PRO A 108 -5.31 -2.39 15.52
N TYR A 109 -5.71 -2.85 14.34
CA TYR A 109 -7.07 -2.67 13.81
C TYR A 109 -7.92 -3.91 14.13
N ALA A 110 -9.16 -3.69 14.60
CA ALA A 110 -10.06 -4.76 15.05
C ALA A 110 -11.55 -4.50 14.70
N ALA A 111 -11.82 -3.61 13.75
CA ALA A 111 -13.19 -3.29 13.29
C ALA A 111 -13.55 -4.06 12.01
N ASP A 112 -14.50 -3.56 11.22
CA ASP A 112 -14.99 -4.22 10.00
C ASP A 112 -13.83 -4.58 9.07
N HIS A 113 -13.89 -5.79 8.50
CA HIS A 113 -12.84 -6.36 7.64
C HIS A 113 -11.47 -6.56 8.33
N ALA A 114 -11.39 -6.64 9.67
CA ALA A 114 -10.12 -6.79 10.38
C ALA A 114 -9.23 -7.95 9.89
N LEU A 115 -9.82 -9.04 9.39
CA LEU A 115 -9.08 -10.19 8.86
C LEU A 115 -8.24 -9.86 7.61
N SER A 116 -8.60 -8.82 6.86
CA SER A 116 -7.77 -8.31 5.75
C SER A 116 -7.03 -7.03 6.12
N VAL A 117 -7.66 -6.12 6.87
CA VAL A 117 -7.08 -4.80 7.20
C VAL A 117 -5.83 -4.91 8.11
N GLU A 118 -5.88 -5.68 9.19
CA GLU A 118 -4.74 -5.76 10.12
C GLU A 118 -3.50 -6.43 9.50
N PRO A 119 -3.61 -7.53 8.74
CA PRO A 119 -2.46 -8.07 8.01
C PRO A 119 -1.90 -7.10 6.96
N PHE A 120 -2.76 -6.35 6.26
CA PHE A 120 -2.33 -5.38 5.25
C PHE A 120 -1.57 -4.21 5.89
N ARG A 121 -2.11 -3.65 6.98
CA ARG A 121 -1.45 -2.64 7.81
C ARG A 121 -0.08 -3.10 8.28
N ARG A 122 0.03 -4.32 8.81
CA ARG A 122 1.33 -4.90 9.22
C ARG A 122 2.28 -5.06 8.06
N ALA A 123 1.80 -5.55 6.92
CA ALA A 123 2.59 -5.75 5.72
C ALA A 123 3.17 -4.42 5.20
N ASP A 124 2.37 -3.37 5.19
CA ASP A 124 2.81 -2.02 4.85
C ASP A 124 3.89 -1.53 5.81
N VAL A 125 3.64 -1.62 7.12
CA VAL A 125 4.60 -1.24 8.17
C VAL A 125 5.93 -1.99 8.05
N ILE A 126 5.91 -3.28 7.68
CA ILE A 126 7.15 -4.03 7.41
C ILE A 126 7.92 -3.37 6.27
N ASP A 127 7.26 -2.99 5.18
CA ASP A 127 7.93 -2.40 4.05
C ASP A 127 8.48 -1.01 4.35
N VAL A 128 7.64 -0.09 4.84
CA VAL A 128 8.03 1.31 5.10
C VAL A 128 9.06 1.44 6.22
N SER A 129 9.10 0.48 7.14
CA SER A 129 10.16 0.39 8.17
C SER A 129 11.42 -0.32 7.67
N LEU A 130 11.51 -0.65 6.38
CA LEU A 130 12.61 -1.40 5.77
C LEU A 130 12.85 -2.78 6.42
N GLY A 131 11.85 -3.35 7.08
CA GLY A 131 11.92 -4.62 7.80
C GLY A 131 12.46 -4.53 9.23
N LEU A 132 12.52 -3.32 9.81
CA LEU A 132 12.83 -3.15 11.24
C LEU A 132 11.74 -3.76 12.13
N LEU A 133 10.47 -3.57 11.75
CA LEU A 133 9.33 -4.28 12.30
C LEU A 133 9.02 -5.47 11.39
N THR A 134 8.75 -6.64 11.98
CA THR A 134 8.55 -7.88 11.23
C THR A 134 7.21 -8.58 11.48
N PHE A 135 6.54 -8.26 12.60
CA PHE A 135 5.31 -8.91 13.06
C PHE A 135 5.33 -10.45 12.99
N GLY A 136 6.48 -11.05 13.32
CA GLY A 136 6.66 -12.50 13.33
C GLY A 136 7.13 -13.10 11.99
N LEU A 137 7.21 -12.33 10.90
CA LEU A 137 7.80 -12.82 9.67
C LEU A 137 9.31 -13.06 9.82
N PRO A 138 9.85 -14.17 9.28
CA PRO A 138 11.29 -14.42 9.30
C PRO A 138 12.07 -13.32 8.55
N ARG A 139 13.11 -12.77 9.17
CA ARG A 139 13.98 -11.75 8.54
C ARG A 139 14.58 -12.22 7.22
N ALA A 140 14.88 -13.52 7.10
CA ALA A 140 15.38 -14.11 5.87
C ALA A 140 14.37 -13.98 4.71
N TYR A 141 13.07 -14.17 4.99
CA TYR A 141 12.01 -14.00 4.01
C TYR A 141 11.83 -12.52 3.63
N ILE A 142 11.85 -11.61 4.60
CA ILE A 142 11.80 -10.16 4.32
C ILE A 142 12.97 -9.75 3.42
N LYS A 143 14.18 -10.25 3.71
CA LYS A 143 15.36 -10.00 2.90
C LYS A 143 15.21 -10.56 1.49
N SER A 144 14.70 -11.78 1.30
CA SER A 144 14.52 -12.36 -0.04
C SER A 144 13.49 -11.57 -0.86
N VAL A 145 12.39 -11.16 -0.25
CA VAL A 145 11.36 -10.32 -0.89
C VAL A 145 11.95 -8.99 -1.35
N LYS A 146 12.67 -8.28 -0.47
CA LYS A 146 13.32 -6.99 -0.80
C LYS A 146 14.41 -7.11 -1.87
N LEU A 147 15.10 -8.25 -1.94
CA LEU A 147 16.15 -8.50 -2.91
C LEU A 147 15.56 -8.78 -4.30
N ALA A 148 14.44 -9.51 -4.37
CA ALA A 148 13.71 -9.75 -5.61
C ALA A 148 12.94 -8.51 -6.11
N LEU A 149 12.49 -7.64 -5.20
CA LEU A 149 11.69 -6.45 -5.48
C LEU A 149 12.41 -5.19 -4.97
N PRO A 150 13.46 -4.73 -5.69
CA PRO A 150 14.29 -3.61 -5.24
C PRO A 150 13.50 -2.33 -5.03
N ASN A 151 13.98 -1.47 -4.12
CA ASN A 151 13.27 -0.27 -3.69
C ASN A 151 13.00 0.74 -4.81
N HIS A 152 13.89 0.82 -5.81
CA HIS A 152 13.85 1.78 -6.92
C HIS A 152 13.50 3.22 -6.49
N GLY A 153 14.05 3.67 -5.35
CA GLY A 153 13.92 5.04 -4.87
C GLY A 153 12.61 5.37 -4.12
N PHE A 154 11.69 4.41 -3.95
CA PHE A 154 10.39 4.64 -3.30
C PHE A 154 10.52 5.30 -1.92
N HIS A 155 11.38 4.78 -1.04
CA HIS A 155 11.51 5.37 0.30
C HIS A 155 12.18 6.75 0.28
N GLY A 156 13.11 6.97 -0.66
CA GLY A 156 13.70 8.29 -0.87
C GLY A 156 12.68 9.31 -1.38
N MET A 157 11.73 8.88 -2.21
CA MET A 157 10.59 9.70 -2.64
C MET A 157 9.70 10.07 -1.44
N LEU A 158 9.32 9.09 -0.60
CA LEU A 158 8.52 9.36 0.62
C LEU A 158 9.20 10.39 1.54
N LEU A 159 10.49 10.20 1.85
CA LEU A 159 11.24 11.14 2.68
C LEU A 159 11.24 12.56 2.10
N ARG A 160 11.39 12.70 0.79
CA ARG A 160 11.36 14.00 0.10
C ARG A 160 10.00 14.67 0.20
N GLN A 161 8.92 13.91 0.02
CA GLN A 161 7.55 14.42 0.09
C GLN A 161 7.20 14.82 1.53
N THR A 162 7.56 14.02 2.52
CA THR A 162 7.40 14.36 3.94
C THR A 162 8.19 15.60 4.33
N ALA A 163 9.44 15.74 3.87
CA ALA A 163 10.24 16.95 4.14
C ALA A 163 9.58 18.21 3.55
N ARG A 164 9.06 18.13 2.32
CA ARG A 164 8.29 19.23 1.70
C ARG A 164 7.04 19.56 2.49
N GLN A 165 6.31 18.56 2.98
CA GLN A 165 5.13 18.76 3.83
C GLN A 165 5.52 19.45 5.14
N PHE A 166 6.57 18.99 5.82
CA PHE A 166 7.05 19.58 7.07
C PHE A 166 7.37 21.08 6.91
N LEU A 167 8.01 21.46 5.80
CA LEU A 167 8.29 22.86 5.49
C LEU A 167 7.02 23.70 5.26
N ARG A 168 5.95 23.11 4.72
CA ARG A 168 4.68 23.80 4.44
C ARG A 168 3.74 23.84 5.65
N SER A 169 3.70 22.77 6.44
CA SER A 169 2.78 22.60 7.56
C SER A 169 3.48 21.84 8.71
N PRO A 170 4.32 22.52 9.50
CA PRO A 170 5.14 21.88 10.54
C PRO A 170 4.29 21.28 11.68
N LEU A 171 3.06 21.76 11.88
CA LEU A 171 2.13 21.24 12.88
C LEU A 171 1.34 20.01 12.39
N LYS A 172 1.33 19.71 11.09
CA LYS A 172 0.70 18.53 10.48
C LYS A 172 1.65 17.86 9.47
N PRO A 173 2.82 17.36 9.91
CA PRO A 173 3.87 16.90 9.00
C PRO A 173 3.59 15.51 8.41
N LEU A 174 2.74 14.73 9.07
CA LEU A 174 2.43 13.34 8.73
C LEU A 174 0.90 13.12 8.73
N PRO A 175 0.17 13.77 7.82
CA PRO A 175 -1.30 13.79 7.81
C PRO A 175 -1.96 12.44 7.52
N MET A 176 -1.23 11.51 6.91
CA MET A 176 -1.70 10.16 6.57
C MET A 176 -1.77 9.20 7.76
N PHE A 177 -1.16 9.51 8.91
CA PHE A 177 -1.22 8.60 10.06
C PHE A 177 -2.60 8.62 10.72
N ARG A 178 -3.06 7.43 11.13
CA ARG A 178 -4.26 7.25 11.94
C ARG A 178 -3.87 6.75 13.33
N TRP A 179 -4.61 7.18 14.35
CA TRP A 179 -4.35 6.84 15.76
C TRP A 179 -5.24 5.69 16.25
#